data_AF-A0A1F8TR11-F1
#
_entry.id   AF-A0A1F8TR11-F1
#
_cell.length_a   1.000
_cell.length_b   1.000
_cell.length_c   1.000
_cell.angle_alpha   90.00
_cell.angle_beta   90.00
_cell.angle_gamma   90.00
#
_symmetry.space_group_name_H-M   'P 1'
#
loop_
_entity.id
_entity.type
_entity.pdbx_description
1 polymer ?
#
loop_
_entity_poly.entity_id
_entity_poly.type
_entity_poly.pdbx_seq_one_letter_code
_entity_poly.pdbx_strand_id
1 'polypeptide(L)'
;MNQKPTYSYDKEADVLYISFSPGETPTAAVELNENILLRFNREEKRAIGLTLMDFSVLVQLTKLGPRSFPLTGLKDLEPEWQEFVIEIITAPPVNQILKVSSYMTSSVDAVPITSIEKPPIPLAV
;
A
#
# COMPACT_ATOMS: atom_id res chain seq x y z
N MET A 1 5.70 -5.77 -20.99
CA MET A 1 7.11 -5.62 -20.56
C MET A 1 7.11 -5.51 -19.04
N ASN A 2 7.68 -6.47 -18.30
CA ASN A 2 7.77 -6.39 -16.84
C ASN A 2 8.88 -5.39 -16.46
N GLN A 3 8.52 -4.12 -16.35
CA GLN A 3 9.44 -3.12 -15.77
C GLN A 3 9.56 -3.39 -14.27
N LYS A 4 10.78 -3.31 -13.75
CA LYS A 4 11.03 -3.48 -12.32
C LYS A 4 10.46 -2.28 -11.56
N PRO A 5 9.84 -2.47 -10.37
CA PRO A 5 9.41 -1.36 -9.56
C PRO A 5 10.58 -0.43 -9.23
N THR A 6 10.34 0.88 -9.32
CA THR A 6 11.31 1.90 -8.91
C THR A 6 10.91 2.46 -7.56
N TYR A 7 11.89 2.70 -6.71
CA TYR A 7 11.70 3.19 -5.34
C TYR A 7 12.45 4.51 -5.18
N SER A 8 11.78 5.53 -4.65
CA SER A 8 12.35 6.84 -4.37
C SER A 8 11.97 7.24 -2.95
N TYR A 9 12.95 7.29 -2.06
CA TYR A 9 12.75 7.67 -0.67
C TYR A 9 13.19 9.12 -0.45
N ASP A 10 12.26 9.94 0.00
CA ASP A 10 12.50 11.30 0.46
C ASP A 10 12.73 11.27 1.98
N LYS A 11 13.97 11.55 2.39
CA LYS A 11 14.36 11.54 3.81
C LYS A 11 13.82 12.73 4.59
N GLU A 12 13.64 13.88 3.95
CA GLU A 12 13.21 15.10 4.64
C GLU A 12 11.72 15.02 4.99
N ALA A 13 10.93 14.44 4.09
CA ALA A 13 9.50 14.23 4.28
C ALA A 13 9.14 12.87 4.93
N ASP A 14 10.09 11.95 5.07
CA ASP A 14 9.86 10.53 5.45
C ASP A 14 8.80 9.84 4.57
N VAL A 15 8.94 10.02 3.24
CA VAL A 15 7.99 9.47 2.25
C VAL A 15 8.71 8.54 1.28
N LEU A 16 8.21 7.30 1.16
CA LEU A 16 8.63 6.38 0.10
C LEU A 16 7.63 6.38 -1.04
N TYR A 17 8.09 6.78 -2.22
CA TYR A 17 7.37 6.66 -3.48
C TYR A 17 7.79 5.38 -4.19
N ILE A 18 6.80 4.58 -4.59
CA ILE A 18 6.99 3.33 -5.31
C ILE A 18 6.25 3.45 -6.64
N SER A 19 6.95 3.22 -7.74
CA SER A 19 6.40 3.21 -9.09
C SER A 19 6.47 1.81 -9.65
N PHE A 20 5.32 1.17 -9.85
CA PHE A 20 5.21 -0.14 -10.48
C PHE A 20 5.25 -0.06 -12.01
N SER A 21 4.95 1.11 -12.58
CA SER A 21 5.01 1.35 -14.02
C SER A 21 5.63 2.72 -14.31
N PRO A 22 6.98 2.82 -14.22
CA PRO A 22 7.71 4.05 -14.46
C PRO A 22 7.33 4.72 -15.80
N GLY A 23 7.02 6.01 -15.76
CA GLY A 23 6.62 6.80 -16.93
C GLY A 23 5.13 6.78 -17.24
N GLU A 24 4.33 5.97 -16.55
CA GLU A 24 2.88 5.99 -16.65
C GLU A 24 2.25 6.95 -15.62
N THR A 25 1.24 7.70 -16.05
CA THR A 25 0.48 8.59 -15.16
C THR A 25 -0.74 7.87 -14.62
N PRO A 26 -0.96 7.81 -13.29
CA PRO A 26 -2.16 7.20 -12.72
C PRO A 26 -3.40 7.98 -13.14
N THR A 27 -4.51 7.29 -13.37
CA THR A 27 -5.80 7.93 -13.68
C THR A 27 -6.67 8.13 -12.45
N ALA A 28 -6.37 7.42 -11.36
CA ALA A 28 -7.04 7.57 -10.08
C ALA A 28 -6.08 7.29 -8.90
N ALA A 29 -6.47 7.75 -7.72
CA ALA A 29 -5.79 7.46 -6.47
C ALA A 29 -6.82 7.26 -5.35
N VAL A 30 -6.47 6.40 -4.39
CA VAL A 30 -7.27 6.08 -3.21
C VAL A 30 -6.37 6.07 -1.99
N GLU A 31 -6.79 6.77 -0.95
CA GLU A 31 -6.18 6.67 0.38
C GLU A 31 -6.64 5.37 1.03
N LEU A 32 -5.70 4.46 1.30
CA LEU A 32 -5.99 3.22 2.01
C LEU A 32 -6.07 3.46 3.53
N ASN A 33 -5.32 4.43 4.01
CA ASN A 33 -5.42 5.08 5.31
C ASN A 33 -4.62 6.41 5.26
N GLU A 34 -4.43 7.04 6.42
CA GLU A 34 -3.73 8.33 6.54
C GLU A 34 -2.26 8.31 6.07
N ASN A 35 -1.61 7.15 5.97
CA ASN A 35 -0.20 7.03 5.60
C ASN A 35 0.05 6.31 4.27
N ILE A 36 -0.98 5.75 3.63
CA ILE A 36 -0.84 4.88 2.46
C ILE A 36 -1.78 5.34 1.36
N LEU A 37 -1.19 5.81 0.26
CA LEU A 37 -1.92 6.21 -0.95
C LEU A 37 -1.63 5.22 -2.09
N LEU A 38 -2.67 4.60 -2.61
CA LEU A 38 -2.61 3.74 -3.79
C LEU A 38 -2.94 4.55 -5.04
N ARG A 39 -2.07 4.48 -6.05
CA ARG A 39 -2.25 5.12 -7.36
C ARG A 39 -2.38 4.05 -8.43
N PHE A 40 -3.42 4.13 -9.25
CA PHE A 40 -3.72 3.09 -10.22
C PHE A 40 -4.33 3.65 -11.51
N ASN A 41 -4.36 2.79 -12.52
CA ASN A 41 -5.12 2.99 -13.74
C ASN A 41 -6.48 2.34 -13.56
N ARG A 42 -7.54 3.17 -13.53
CA ARG A 42 -8.93 2.74 -13.32
C ARG A 42 -9.43 1.82 -14.45
N GLU A 43 -9.08 2.12 -15.70
CA GLU A 43 -9.58 1.36 -16.86
C GLU A 43 -8.93 -0.02 -16.91
N GLU A 44 -7.61 -0.08 -16.67
CA GLU A 44 -6.84 -1.34 -16.71
C GLU A 44 -6.85 -2.12 -15.40
N LYS A 45 -7.49 -1.58 -14.36
CA LYS A 45 -7.53 -2.17 -13.03
C LYS A 45 -6.15 -2.51 -12.44
N ARG A 46 -5.16 -1.64 -12.66
CA ARG A 46 -3.74 -1.94 -12.41
C ARG A 46 -3.06 -0.89 -11.55
N ALA A 47 -2.30 -1.34 -10.54
CA ALA A 47 -1.47 -0.47 -9.73
C ALA A 47 -0.36 0.19 -10.56
N ILE A 48 -0.30 1.52 -10.48
CA ILE A 48 0.75 2.33 -11.10
C ILE A 48 1.81 2.72 -10.07
N GLY A 49 1.38 3.00 -8.84
CA GLY A 49 2.30 3.31 -7.76
C GLY A 49 1.68 3.26 -6.37
N LEU A 50 2.56 3.36 -5.38
CA LEU A 50 2.22 3.43 -3.96
C LEU A 50 2.98 4.61 -3.35
N THR A 51 2.36 5.35 -2.45
CA THR A 51 3.05 6.32 -1.61
C THR A 51 2.88 5.89 -0.16
N LEU A 52 3.99 5.81 0.56
CA LEU A 52 4.04 5.48 1.97
C LEU A 52 4.60 6.69 2.72
N MET A 53 3.75 7.37 3.47
CA MET A 53 4.12 8.47 4.36
C MET A 53 4.52 7.91 5.73
N ASP A 54 5.34 8.64 6.47
CA ASP A 54 5.93 8.17 7.74
C ASP A 54 6.57 6.78 7.58
N PHE A 55 7.28 6.59 6.45
CA PHE A 55 7.76 5.29 6.02
C PHE A 55 8.65 4.63 7.09
N SER A 56 9.49 5.40 7.76
CA SER A 56 10.34 4.94 8.86
C SER A 56 9.54 4.28 10.00
N VAL A 57 8.33 4.78 10.27
CA VAL A 57 7.40 4.27 11.29
C VAL A 57 6.67 3.03 10.78
N LEU A 58 6.23 3.06 9.51
CA LEU A 58 5.48 1.97 8.90
C LEU A 58 6.28 0.65 8.83
N VAL A 59 7.60 0.73 8.62
CA VAL A 59 8.49 -0.46 8.56
C VAL A 59 9.12 -0.81 9.90
N GLN A 60 8.78 -0.11 10.98
CA GLN A 60 9.33 -0.36 12.30
C GLN A 60 8.83 -1.71 12.83
N LEU A 61 9.74 -2.54 13.33
CA LEU A 61 9.40 -3.78 14.01
C LEU A 61 8.98 -3.52 15.45
N THR A 62 7.96 -4.25 15.89
CA THR A 62 7.58 -4.40 17.29
C THR A 62 8.21 -5.67 17.87
N LYS A 63 8.07 -5.89 19.18
CA LYS A 63 8.45 -7.16 19.83
C LYS A 63 7.76 -8.39 19.21
N LEU A 64 6.61 -8.19 18.55
CA LEU A 64 5.77 -9.25 17.99
C LEU A 64 5.82 -9.33 16.46
N GLY A 65 6.68 -8.54 15.81
CA GLY A 65 6.80 -8.49 14.35
C GLY A 65 6.46 -7.11 13.77
N PRO A 66 6.24 -7.03 12.44
CA PRO A 66 5.90 -5.77 11.76
C PRO A 66 4.68 -5.10 12.37
N ARG A 67 4.66 -3.76 12.33
CA ARG A 67 3.44 -3.02 12.65
C ARG A 67 2.38 -3.27 11.59
N SER A 68 1.14 -3.46 12.05
CA SER A 68 -0.03 -3.54 11.19
C SER A 68 -0.91 -2.32 11.44
N PHE A 69 -1.46 -1.79 10.35
CA PHE A 69 -2.31 -0.61 10.34
C PHE A 69 -3.65 -0.95 9.71
N PRO A 70 -4.76 -0.39 10.21
CA PRO A 70 -6.06 -0.62 9.59
C PRO A 70 -6.13 0.05 8.21
N LEU A 71 -6.82 -0.61 7.29
CA LEU A 71 -7.16 -0.09 5.96
C LEU A 71 -8.49 0.68 6.05
N THR A 72 -8.54 1.73 6.88
CA THR A 72 -9.77 2.47 7.18
C THR A 72 -10.39 3.12 5.94
N GLY A 73 -9.56 3.56 5.00
CA GLY A 73 -10.01 4.23 3.78
C GLY A 73 -10.88 3.33 2.89
N LEU A 74 -10.79 1.99 3.02
CA LEU A 74 -11.68 1.08 2.28
C LEU A 74 -13.16 1.24 2.64
N LYS A 75 -13.47 1.69 3.88
CA LYS A 75 -14.85 1.88 4.34
C LYS A 75 -15.50 3.14 3.78
N ASP A 76 -14.68 4.10 3.35
CA ASP A 76 -15.13 5.40 2.83
C ASP A 76 -15.37 5.36 1.31
N LEU A 77 -15.03 4.23 0.67
CA LEU A 77 -15.22 4.01 -0.76
C LEU A 77 -16.63 3.51 -1.09
N GLU A 78 -17.09 3.83 -2.28
CA GLU A 78 -18.27 3.18 -2.86
C GLU A 78 -18.01 1.67 -3.06
N PRO A 79 -19.04 0.80 -2.96
CA PRO A 79 -18.86 -0.66 -2.98
C PRO A 79 -18.06 -1.19 -4.19
N GLU A 80 -18.29 -0.64 -5.38
CA GLU A 80 -17.57 -1.02 -6.59
C GLU A 80 -16.06 -0.69 -6.48
N TRP A 81 -15.73 0.48 -5.93
CA TRP A 81 -14.33 0.86 -5.70
C TRP A 81 -13.69 0.03 -4.60
N GLN A 82 -14.44 -0.34 -3.56
CA GLN A 82 -13.94 -1.16 -2.48
C GLN A 82 -13.51 -2.55 -2.99
N GLU A 83 -14.36 -3.25 -3.75
CA GLU A 83 -14.03 -4.55 -4.33
C GLU A 83 -12.80 -4.46 -5.23
N PHE A 84 -12.79 -3.46 -6.11
CA PHE A 84 -11.71 -3.25 -7.04
C PHE A 84 -10.37 -2.89 -6.38
N VAL A 85 -10.37 -2.04 -5.36
CA VAL A 85 -9.15 -1.71 -4.60
C VAL A 85 -8.63 -2.93 -3.86
N ILE A 86 -9.53 -3.76 -3.29
CA ILE A 86 -9.16 -5.03 -2.65
C ILE A 86 -8.46 -5.96 -3.66
N GLU A 87 -8.98 -6.08 -4.88
CA GLU A 87 -8.33 -6.87 -5.94
C GLU A 87 -6.91 -6.36 -6.21
N ILE A 88 -6.70 -5.04 -6.32
CA ILE A 88 -5.37 -4.47 -6.57
C ILE A 88 -4.40 -4.75 -5.42
N ILE A 89 -4.78 -4.47 -4.17
CA ILE A 89 -3.86 -4.56 -3.03
C ILE A 89 -3.51 -6.01 -2.66
N THR A 90 -4.36 -6.97 -3.04
CA THR A 90 -4.13 -8.39 -2.82
C THR A 90 -3.41 -9.09 -3.99
N ALA A 91 -3.26 -8.41 -5.13
CA ALA A 91 -2.56 -8.91 -6.31
C ALA A 91 -1.12 -8.36 -6.43
N PRO A 92 -0.24 -9.04 -7.20
CA PRO A 92 1.04 -8.47 -7.59
C PRO A 92 0.85 -7.22 -8.47
N PRO A 93 1.76 -6.23 -8.38
CA PRO A 93 2.95 -6.20 -7.52
C PRO A 93 2.69 -5.68 -6.10
N VAL A 94 1.47 -5.21 -5.79
CA VAL A 94 1.18 -4.51 -4.53
C VAL A 94 1.31 -5.44 -3.32
N ASN A 95 0.81 -6.67 -3.42
CA ASN A 95 0.86 -7.66 -2.34
C ASN A 95 2.28 -8.10 -1.92
N GLN A 96 3.30 -7.74 -2.71
CA GLN A 96 4.69 -7.97 -2.37
C GLN A 96 5.18 -6.95 -1.33
N ILE A 97 4.54 -5.78 -1.27
CA ILE A 97 4.88 -4.66 -0.41
C ILE A 97 3.84 -4.50 0.71
N LEU A 98 2.56 -4.47 0.37
CA LEU A 98 1.45 -4.45 1.32
C LEU A 98 1.03 -5.88 1.65
N LYS A 99 1.34 -6.34 2.86
CA LYS A 99 0.82 -7.61 3.37
C LYS A 99 -0.54 -7.36 3.99
N VAL A 100 -1.58 -7.68 3.24
CA VAL A 100 -2.97 -7.49 3.68
C VAL A 100 -3.44 -8.74 4.43
N SER A 101 -4.10 -8.53 5.56
CA SER A 101 -4.76 -9.59 6.34
C SER A 101 -5.99 -9.02 7.04
N SER A 102 -6.73 -9.86 7.76
CA SER A 102 -7.91 -9.44 8.51
C SER A 102 -7.75 -9.77 9.98
N TYR A 103 -7.99 -8.78 10.84
CA TYR A 103 -8.06 -8.97 12.28
C TYR A 103 -9.52 -9.11 12.70
N MET A 104 -9.86 -10.24 13.31
CA MET A 104 -11.21 -10.52 13.80
C MET A 104 -11.37 -9.91 15.20
N THR A 105 -12.19 -8.86 15.35
CA THR A 105 -12.54 -8.27 16.66
C THR A 105 -13.64 -9.07 17.36
N SER A 106 -14.46 -9.78 16.57
CA SER A 106 -15.47 -10.76 17.00
C SER A 106 -15.62 -11.86 15.96
N SER A 107 -16.52 -12.83 16.15
CA SER A 107 -16.75 -13.90 15.16
C SER A 107 -17.32 -13.41 13.82
N VAL A 108 -17.84 -12.17 13.74
CA VAL A 108 -18.50 -11.62 12.55
C VAL A 108 -17.94 -10.27 12.10
N ASP A 109 -17.07 -9.65 12.90
CA ASP A 109 -16.50 -8.34 12.60
C ASP A 109 -15.00 -8.49 12.27
N ALA A 110 -14.67 -8.16 11.02
CA ALA A 110 -13.35 -8.28 10.44
C ALA A 110 -12.82 -6.90 10.07
N VAL A 111 -11.68 -6.52 10.64
CA VAL A 111 -10.98 -5.29 10.32
C VAL A 111 -9.87 -5.60 9.32
N PRO A 112 -9.92 -5.08 8.08
CA PRO A 112 -8.81 -5.25 7.15
C PRO A 112 -7.61 -4.45 7.65
N ILE A 113 -6.46 -5.11 7.73
CA ILE A 113 -5.20 -4.54 8.19
C ILE A 113 -4.10 -4.80 7.17
N THR A 114 -3.08 -3.96 7.17
CA THR A 114 -1.89 -4.14 6.35
C THR A 114 -0.61 -3.93 7.15
N SER A 115 0.42 -4.70 6.86
CA SER A 115 1.79 -4.41 7.26
C SER A 115 2.68 -4.20 6.03
N ILE A 116 3.73 -3.40 6.19
CA ILE A 116 4.66 -3.11 5.10
C ILE A 116 5.83 -4.09 5.15
N GLU A 117 6.00 -4.85 4.07
CA GLU A 117 7.23 -5.59 3.83
C GLU A 117 8.32 -4.60 3.42
N LYS A 118 9.41 -4.54 4.20
CA LYS A 118 10.50 -3.61 3.93
C LYS A 118 11.13 -3.95 2.56
N PRO A 119 11.05 -3.05 1.56
CA PRO A 119 11.68 -3.31 0.28
C PRO A 119 13.21 -3.35 0.43
N PRO A 120 13.93 -4.11 -0.42
CA PRO A 120 15.38 -4.29 -0.33
C PRO A 120 16.13 -3.06 -0.90
N ILE A 121 15.79 -1.87 -0.40
CA ILE A 121 16.44 -0.62 -0.76
C ILE A 121 17.45 -0.32 0.37
N PRO A 122 18.70 0.05 0.06
CA PRO A 122 19.56 0.66 1.05
C PRO A 122 18.89 1.97 1.48
N LEU A 123 18.32 1.98 2.69
CA LEU A 123 18.07 3.23 3.38
C LEU A 123 19.46 3.78 3.65
N ALA A 124 19.94 4.70 2.82
CA ALA A 124 21.20 5.37 3.08
C ALA A 124 21.11 5.93 4.49
N VAL A 125 21.88 5.36 5.41
CA VAL A 125 22.01 5.82 6.79
C VAL A 125 22.80 7.11 6.80
#